data_AF-A0A0Q1A2G7-F1
#
_entry.id   AF-A0A0Q1A2G7-F1
#
_cell.length_a   1.000
_cell.length_b   1.000
_cell.length_c   1.000
_cell.angle_alpha   90.00
_cell.angle_beta   90.00
_cell.angle_gamma   90.00
#
_symmetry.space_group_name_H-M   'P 1'
#
loop_
_entity.id
_entity.type
_entity.pdbx_description
1 polymer ?
#
loop_
_entity_poly.entity_id
_entity_poly.type
_entity_poly.pdbx_seq_one_letter_code
_entity_poly.pdbx_strand_id
1 'polypeptide(L)'
;MKIITPQNLFLVLCSFFLFFFIETRIEATELQPISFHSYLRQGIDKAFNLETADAYTCIKKAIELEPENPTGYAFLALLHWFSSEMSFDTKDRDANQEAMLNYVKESLAKGEKRIKKNPQDNQAFFAMSLAKIIKIHWAINQKHYFTLAQEASNIWDYLEKAKGVNGNQNYDTYFIMGLLHYHLKHVSGFIRFLSSAFIITGSHKKGLQELKLATKKGDLLKELAQAELSSNFLNFEKQPAKALPLARELHKRFPNNYNFLFALSSILAELQRFEEASDIARQIEKNIQACVPPFVPQLQPRYNQLMGKILFNQEEYDRSIEYFQNALKDTSFYNARVRVWAFVRLGMIYDIRKQRNMAEECYYKALEVECGEGAARIEAKKYLITPYAPPAKF
;
A
#
# COMPACT_ATOMS: atom_id res chain seq x y z
N MET A 1 -26.05 77.29 -34.93
CA MET A 1 -25.78 76.35 -36.04
C MET A 1 -24.28 76.12 -36.07
N LYS A 2 -23.68 74.95 -35.89
CA LYS A 2 -24.13 73.55 -35.79
C LYS A 2 -23.32 72.86 -34.67
N ILE A 3 -23.87 71.72 -34.26
CA ILE A 3 -23.62 70.90 -33.07
C ILE A 3 -22.93 69.57 -33.50
N ILE A 4 -22.24 68.89 -32.56
CA ILE A 4 -21.91 67.43 -32.47
C ILE A 4 -20.73 66.90 -33.34
N THR A 5 -19.82 65.98 -32.91
CA THR A 5 -19.28 65.40 -31.64
C THR A 5 -18.10 64.46 -32.02
N PRO A 6 -17.27 64.00 -31.06
CA PRO A 6 -16.07 63.19 -31.29
C PRO A 6 -16.33 61.67 -31.18
N GLN A 7 -15.54 60.83 -31.87
CA GLN A 7 -15.29 59.44 -31.48
C GLN A 7 -14.05 58.85 -32.19
N ASN A 8 -13.19 58.25 -31.38
CA ASN A 8 -12.15 57.25 -31.66
C ASN A 8 -10.79 57.66 -32.26
N LEU A 9 -9.79 57.05 -31.61
CA LEU A 9 -8.61 56.40 -32.20
C LEU A 9 -7.24 57.11 -32.04
N PHE A 10 -6.57 56.72 -30.94
CA PHE A 10 -5.31 55.99 -30.94
C PHE A 10 -4.01 56.69 -31.44
N LEU A 11 -3.04 56.76 -30.50
CA LEU A 11 -1.58 56.75 -30.67
C LEU A 11 -0.90 57.98 -31.32
N VAL A 12 0.28 58.46 -30.91
CA VAL A 12 1.14 58.31 -29.72
C VAL A 12 2.35 59.22 -30.01
N LEU A 13 2.93 59.88 -29.00
CA LEU A 13 4.38 59.86 -28.68
C LEU A 13 4.84 61.04 -27.82
N CYS A 14 5.67 60.64 -26.85
CA CYS A 14 6.76 61.37 -26.23
C CYS A 14 6.41 62.54 -25.30
N SER A 15 6.59 62.33 -24.00
CA SER A 15 7.85 62.69 -23.31
C SER A 15 7.66 62.67 -21.79
N PHE A 16 8.76 62.42 -21.08
CA PHE A 16 9.05 62.67 -19.66
C PHE A 16 9.12 61.49 -18.71
N PHE A 17 10.38 61.16 -18.43
CA PHE A 17 10.92 60.57 -17.21
C PHE A 17 10.18 61.05 -15.95
N LEU A 18 9.60 60.12 -15.21
CA LEU A 18 9.39 60.24 -13.77
C LEU A 18 10.01 58.99 -13.12
N PHE A 19 11.02 59.24 -12.29
CA PHE A 19 11.55 58.28 -11.34
C PHE A 19 10.41 57.81 -10.43
N PHE A 20 9.89 56.61 -10.67
CA PHE A 20 9.17 55.87 -9.63
C PHE A 20 10.18 54.96 -8.95
N PHE A 21 10.56 55.33 -7.73
CA PHE A 21 11.01 54.37 -6.74
C PHE A 21 9.88 53.35 -6.58
N ILE A 22 10.02 52.18 -7.21
CA ILE A 22 9.23 51.02 -6.82
C ILE A 22 9.87 50.56 -5.52
N GLU A 23 9.33 51.00 -4.40
CA GLU A 23 9.44 50.22 -3.17
C GLU A 23 8.81 48.86 -3.50
N THR A 24 9.65 47.86 -3.78
CA THR A 24 9.23 46.47 -3.69
C THR A 24 8.88 46.22 -2.23
N ARG A 25 7.61 46.47 -1.86
CA ARG A 25 7.03 45.80 -0.72
C ARG A 25 7.07 44.31 -1.05
N ILE A 26 8.08 43.65 -0.51
CA ILE A 26 8.01 42.22 -0.26
C ILE A 26 6.85 42.08 0.71
N GLU A 27 5.65 41.82 0.20
CA GLU A 27 4.62 41.16 0.99
C GLU A 27 5.25 39.82 1.40
N ALA A 28 5.80 39.79 2.61
CA ALA A 28 6.07 38.54 3.29
C ALA A 28 4.75 37.77 3.24
N THR A 29 4.69 36.73 2.41
CA THR A 29 3.56 35.81 2.40
C THR A 29 3.48 35.28 3.81
N GLU A 30 2.49 35.76 4.59
CA GLU A 30 2.19 35.18 5.90
C GLU A 30 2.02 33.68 5.65
N LEU A 31 2.96 32.89 6.17
CA LEU A 31 2.87 31.44 6.18
C LEU A 31 1.57 31.11 6.91
N GLN A 32 0.52 30.82 6.15
CA GLN A 32 -0.73 30.34 6.72
C GLN A 32 -0.37 29.13 7.61
N PRO A 33 -0.87 29.09 8.86
CA PRO A 33 -0.52 28.02 9.77
C PRO A 33 -0.87 26.68 9.12
N ILE A 34 0.12 25.78 9.07
CA ILE A 34 -0.03 24.45 8.48
C ILE A 34 -1.21 23.76 9.16
N SER A 35 -2.22 23.38 8.37
CA SER A 35 -3.44 22.76 8.89
C SER A 35 -3.20 21.33 9.37
N PHE A 36 -4.11 20.82 10.21
CA PHE A 36 -4.18 19.41 10.60
C PHE A 36 -4.02 18.46 9.40
N HIS A 37 -4.78 18.71 8.34
CA HIS A 37 -4.79 17.91 7.13
C HIS A 37 -3.44 17.95 6.39
N SER A 38 -2.80 19.12 6.33
CA SER A 38 -1.48 19.26 5.69
C SER A 38 -0.42 18.45 6.44
N TYR A 39 -0.43 18.44 7.78
CA TYR A 39 0.48 17.59 8.55
C TYR A 39 0.20 16.09 8.36
N LEU A 40 -1.07 15.68 8.27
CA LEU A 40 -1.39 14.29 7.92
C LEU A 40 -0.81 13.92 6.55
N ARG A 41 -1.05 14.76 5.54
CA ARG A 41 -0.56 14.53 4.18
C ARG A 41 0.96 14.41 4.13
N GLN A 42 1.67 15.34 4.77
CA GLN A 42 3.13 15.30 4.86
C GLN A 42 3.62 14.03 5.56
N GLY A 43 2.99 13.64 6.67
CA GLY A 43 3.35 12.42 7.39
C GLY A 43 3.14 11.15 6.55
N ILE A 44 2.06 11.10 5.78
CA ILE A 44 1.78 9.99 4.84
C ILE A 44 2.85 9.94 3.74
N ASP A 45 3.17 11.07 3.11
CA ASP A 45 4.19 11.12 2.06
C ASP A 45 5.57 10.66 2.60
N LYS A 46 5.94 11.11 3.80
CA LYS A 46 7.16 10.68 4.48
C LYS A 46 7.15 9.19 4.78
N ALA A 47 6.04 8.65 5.27
CA ALA A 47 5.90 7.22 5.53
C ALA A 47 6.03 6.38 4.25
N PHE A 48 5.39 6.82 3.16
CA PHE A 48 5.51 6.18 1.86
C PHE A 48 6.93 6.24 1.29
N ASN A 49 7.72 7.26 1.64
CA ASN A 49 9.13 7.33 1.29
C ASN A 49 10.07 6.63 2.30
N LEU A 50 9.52 5.91 3.29
CA LEU A 50 10.25 5.23 4.37
C LEU A 50 11.05 6.18 5.30
N GLU A 51 10.62 7.44 5.39
CA GLU A 51 11.14 8.44 6.34
C GLU A 51 10.35 8.37 7.66
N THR A 52 10.44 7.23 8.33
CA THR A 52 9.53 6.83 9.43
C THR A 52 9.51 7.82 10.59
N ALA A 53 10.66 8.32 11.04
CA ALA A 53 10.74 9.26 12.16
C ALA A 53 10.04 10.61 11.86
N ASP A 54 10.25 11.12 10.64
CA ASP A 54 9.62 12.36 10.17
C ASP A 54 8.13 12.19 9.96
N ALA A 55 7.71 11.01 9.49
CA ALA A 55 6.30 10.65 9.39
C ALA A 55 5.61 10.75 10.76
N TYR A 56 6.16 10.09 11.80
CA TYR A 56 5.62 10.17 13.15
C TYR A 56 5.55 11.61 13.68
N THR A 57 6.61 12.40 13.44
CA THR A 57 6.66 13.80 13.85
C THR A 57 5.53 14.61 13.22
N CYS A 58 5.28 14.44 11.91
CA CYS A 58 4.21 15.14 11.21
C CYS A 58 2.82 14.76 11.74
N ILE A 59 2.55 13.45 11.91
CA ILE A 59 1.24 13.02 12.41
C ILE A 59 1.01 13.48 13.86
N LYS A 60 2.04 13.50 14.70
CA LYS A 60 1.94 14.03 16.07
C LYS A 60 1.61 15.53 16.08
N LYS A 61 2.23 16.33 15.20
CA LYS A 61 1.88 17.75 15.03
C LYS A 61 0.43 17.93 14.57
N ALA A 62 -0.10 17.05 13.71
CA ALA A 62 -1.52 17.08 13.38
C ALA A 62 -2.37 16.86 14.64
N ILE A 63 -2.05 15.86 15.47
CA ILE A 63 -2.78 15.59 16.71
C ILE A 63 -2.71 16.76 17.69
N GLU A 64 -1.57 17.45 17.79
CA GLU A 64 -1.43 18.65 18.64
C GLU A 64 -2.39 19.77 18.23
N LEU A 65 -2.65 19.93 16.92
CA LEU A 65 -3.60 20.93 16.41
C LEU A 65 -5.06 20.54 16.66
N GLU A 66 -5.40 19.26 16.52
CA GLU A 66 -6.76 18.77 16.79
C GLU A 66 -6.76 17.51 17.69
N PRO A 67 -6.54 17.66 19.01
CA PRO A 67 -6.39 16.51 19.91
C PRO A 67 -7.62 15.62 20.02
N GLU A 68 -8.81 16.16 19.75
CA GLU A 68 -10.08 15.42 19.79
C GLU A 68 -10.45 14.82 18.42
N ASN A 69 -9.65 15.02 17.37
CA ASN A 69 -9.88 14.41 16.07
C ASN A 69 -9.32 12.98 16.04
N PRO A 70 -10.17 11.95 15.85
CA PRO A 70 -9.72 10.55 15.85
C PRO A 70 -8.80 10.21 14.68
N THR A 71 -8.82 10.99 13.60
CA THR A 71 -8.09 10.69 12.36
C THR A 71 -6.58 10.60 12.59
N GLY A 72 -5.99 11.53 13.36
CA GLY A 72 -4.54 11.50 13.64
C GLY A 72 -4.11 10.22 14.35
N TYR A 73 -4.91 9.76 15.31
CA TYR A 73 -4.68 8.50 16.02
C TYR A 73 -4.83 7.28 15.11
N ALA A 74 -5.82 7.26 14.22
CA ALA A 74 -5.97 6.20 13.22
C ALA A 74 -4.74 6.12 12.29
N PHE A 75 -4.17 7.26 11.88
CA PHE A 75 -2.95 7.28 11.07
C PHE A 75 -1.70 6.90 11.87
N LEU A 76 -1.58 7.24 13.15
CA LEU A 76 -0.50 6.69 14.00
C LEU A 76 -0.61 5.17 14.12
N ALA A 77 -1.82 4.62 14.30
CA ALA A 77 -2.03 3.19 14.29
C ALA A 77 -1.59 2.56 12.96
N LEU A 78 -1.92 3.20 11.83
CA LEU A 78 -1.50 2.76 10.50
C LEU A 78 0.03 2.77 10.34
N LEU A 79 0.71 3.82 10.80
CA LEU A 79 2.18 3.91 10.75
C LEU A 79 2.85 2.82 11.59
N HIS A 80 2.34 2.56 12.80
CA HIS A 80 2.85 1.51 13.66
C HIS A 80 2.57 0.11 13.09
N TRP A 81 1.42 -0.10 12.44
CA TRP A 81 1.16 -1.33 11.71
C TRP A 81 2.22 -1.57 10.62
N PHE A 82 2.46 -0.58 9.76
CA PHE A 82 3.49 -0.71 8.72
C PHE A 82 4.89 -0.90 9.29
N SER A 83 5.24 -0.19 10.36
CA SER A 83 6.53 -0.33 11.04
C SER A 83 6.70 -1.75 11.60
N SER A 84 5.64 -2.34 12.16
CA SER A 84 5.66 -3.73 12.63
C SER A 84 5.86 -4.73 11.49
N GLU A 85 5.17 -4.57 10.36
CA GLU A 85 5.29 -5.47 9.20
C GLU A 85 6.66 -5.37 8.51
N MET A 86 7.32 -4.21 8.61
CA MET A 86 8.64 -3.96 8.00
C MET A 86 9.81 -4.18 8.97
N SER A 87 9.55 -4.48 10.24
CA SER A 87 10.62 -4.64 11.22
C SER A 87 11.44 -5.91 11.00
N PHE A 88 12.75 -5.78 11.15
CA PHE A 88 13.71 -6.90 11.11
C PHE A 88 14.02 -7.44 12.51
N ASP A 89 13.52 -6.80 13.56
CA ASP A 89 13.74 -7.17 14.96
C ASP A 89 12.39 -7.51 15.63
N THR A 90 12.36 -8.59 16.41
CA THR A 90 11.11 -9.04 17.04
C THR A 90 10.63 -8.09 18.14
N LYS A 91 11.54 -7.47 18.90
CA LYS A 91 11.15 -6.55 19.99
C LYS A 91 10.59 -5.26 19.42
N ASP A 92 11.22 -4.72 18.38
CA ASP A 92 10.71 -3.56 17.67
C ASP A 92 9.36 -3.86 16.98
N ARG A 93 9.24 -5.04 16.35
CA ARG A 93 7.97 -5.51 15.80
C ARG A 93 6.86 -5.51 16.85
N ASP A 94 7.11 -6.12 18.01
CA ASP A 94 6.14 -6.28 19.08
C ASP A 94 5.77 -4.93 19.71
N ALA A 95 6.76 -4.07 19.96
CA ALA A 95 6.52 -2.71 20.46
C ALA A 95 5.64 -1.88 19.50
N ASN A 96 5.86 -2.01 18.19
CA ASN A 96 5.02 -1.37 17.19
C ASN A 96 3.60 -1.98 17.17
N GLN A 97 3.42 -3.28 17.41
CA GLN A 97 2.07 -3.87 17.51
C GLN A 97 1.32 -3.35 18.73
N GLU A 98 2.00 -3.24 19.87
CA GLU A 98 1.39 -2.70 21.08
C GLU A 98 0.98 -1.22 20.88
N ALA A 99 1.89 -0.41 20.34
CA ALA A 99 1.60 0.99 20.00
C ALA A 99 0.45 1.12 19.00
N MET A 100 0.42 0.29 17.96
CA MET A 100 -0.67 0.21 17.00
C MET A 100 -2.02 -0.03 17.70
N LEU A 101 -2.11 -1.05 18.57
CA LEU A 101 -3.35 -1.37 19.29
C LEU A 101 -3.78 -0.25 20.25
N ASN A 102 -2.83 0.41 20.90
CA ASN A 102 -3.11 1.57 21.76
C ASN A 102 -3.69 2.73 20.94
N TYR A 103 -3.11 3.06 19.79
CA TYR A 103 -3.63 4.12 18.91
C TYR A 103 -4.97 3.75 18.25
N VAL A 104 -5.21 2.47 17.95
CA VAL A 104 -6.55 1.99 17.56
C VAL A 104 -7.56 2.30 18.66
N LYS A 105 -7.25 1.96 19.91
CA LYS A 105 -8.13 2.20 21.06
C LYS A 105 -8.44 3.70 21.23
N GLU A 106 -7.43 4.57 21.14
CA GLU A 106 -7.59 6.02 21.22
C GLU A 106 -8.47 6.57 20.08
N SER A 107 -8.21 6.15 18.84
CA SER A 107 -9.02 6.55 17.68
C SER A 107 -10.48 6.16 17.85
N LEU A 108 -10.76 4.95 18.35
CA LEU A 108 -12.12 4.48 18.57
C LEU A 108 -12.80 5.29 19.68
N ALA A 109 -12.15 5.50 20.82
CA ALA A 109 -12.71 6.26 21.94
C ALA A 109 -13.06 7.70 21.56
N LYS A 110 -12.16 8.39 20.85
CA LYS A 110 -12.39 9.76 20.35
C LYS A 110 -13.46 9.80 19.26
N GLY A 111 -13.46 8.82 18.37
CA GLY A 111 -14.49 8.66 17.35
C GLY A 111 -15.89 8.48 17.95
N GLU A 112 -16.03 7.58 18.92
CA GLU A 112 -17.28 7.34 19.66
C GLU A 112 -17.82 8.60 20.33
N LYS A 113 -16.93 9.38 20.96
CA LYS A 113 -17.29 10.66 21.58
C LYS A 113 -17.81 11.66 20.54
N ARG A 114 -17.17 11.75 19.36
CA ARG A 114 -17.61 12.63 18.28
C ARG A 114 -18.94 12.21 17.68
N ILE A 115 -19.14 10.93 17.37
CA ILE A 115 -20.41 10.46 16.79
C ILE A 115 -21.59 10.53 17.76
N LYS A 116 -21.35 10.45 19.08
CA LYS A 116 -22.39 10.72 20.09
C LYS A 116 -22.87 12.18 20.06
N LYS A 117 -21.96 13.11 19.78
CA LYS A 117 -22.29 14.55 19.65
C LYS A 117 -22.86 14.89 18.27
N ASN A 118 -22.33 14.28 17.22
CA ASN A 118 -22.77 14.45 15.84
C ASN A 118 -22.88 13.08 15.14
N PRO A 119 -24.09 12.48 15.08
CA PRO A 119 -24.30 11.19 14.44
C PRO A 119 -24.01 11.14 12.93
N GLN A 120 -23.75 12.27 12.29
CA GLN A 120 -23.39 12.41 10.87
C GLN A 120 -21.91 12.84 10.68
N ASP A 121 -21.06 12.62 11.68
CA ASP A 121 -19.62 12.93 11.57
C ASP A 121 -18.90 11.88 10.71
N ASN A 122 -18.92 12.09 9.39
CA ASN A 122 -18.32 11.19 8.40
C ASN A 122 -16.81 10.99 8.64
N GLN A 123 -16.10 12.02 9.12
CA GLN A 123 -14.66 11.93 9.42
C GLN A 123 -14.40 11.01 10.62
N ALA A 124 -15.20 11.12 11.68
CA ALA A 124 -15.11 10.21 12.82
C ALA A 124 -15.41 8.77 12.41
N PHE A 125 -16.46 8.53 11.61
CA PHE A 125 -16.72 7.19 11.08
C PHE A 125 -15.58 6.65 10.23
N PHE A 126 -14.97 7.49 9.37
CA PHE A 126 -13.81 7.10 8.57
C PHE A 126 -12.61 6.69 9.44
N ALA A 127 -12.25 7.51 10.43
CA ALA A 127 -11.14 7.21 11.33
C ALA A 127 -11.38 5.91 12.11
N MET A 128 -12.61 5.70 12.59
CA MET A 128 -12.99 4.47 13.28
C MET A 128 -12.95 3.25 12.34
N SER A 129 -13.41 3.37 11.10
CA SER A 129 -13.31 2.30 10.09
C SER A 129 -11.85 1.94 9.81
N LEU A 130 -10.97 2.94 9.69
CA LEU A 130 -9.53 2.73 9.50
C LEU A 130 -8.91 2.01 10.71
N ALA A 131 -9.21 2.46 11.94
CA ALA A 131 -8.74 1.80 13.15
C ALA A 131 -9.25 0.34 13.26
N LYS A 132 -10.50 0.10 12.90
CA LYS A 132 -11.09 -1.26 12.86
C LYS A 132 -10.42 -2.17 11.86
N ILE A 133 -10.16 -1.71 10.62
CA ILE A 133 -9.54 -2.57 9.60
C ILE A 133 -8.10 -2.95 9.98
N ILE A 134 -7.36 -2.04 10.62
CA ILE A 134 -6.02 -2.32 11.18
C ILE A 134 -6.10 -3.43 12.23
N LYS A 135 -7.04 -3.33 13.18
CA LYS A 135 -7.23 -4.34 14.23
C LYS A 135 -7.73 -5.68 13.69
N ILE A 136 -8.59 -5.66 12.67
CA ILE A 136 -9.03 -6.86 11.94
C ILE A 136 -7.82 -7.58 11.32
N HIS A 137 -6.93 -6.84 10.65
CA HIS A 137 -5.73 -7.43 10.06
C HIS A 137 -4.83 -8.09 11.11
N TRP A 138 -4.57 -7.39 12.23
CA TRP A 138 -3.83 -7.97 13.35
C TRP A 138 -4.51 -9.23 13.90
N ALA A 139 -5.83 -9.20 14.10
CA ALA A 139 -6.58 -10.34 14.62
C ALA A 139 -6.53 -11.56 13.68
N ILE A 140 -6.52 -11.36 12.36
CA ILE A 140 -6.32 -12.43 11.38
C ILE A 140 -4.94 -13.07 11.55
N ASN A 141 -3.89 -12.25 11.61
CA ASN A 141 -2.51 -12.74 11.72
C ASN A 141 -2.25 -13.47 13.05
N GLN A 142 -2.86 -13.01 14.14
CA GLN A 142 -2.78 -13.64 15.46
C GLN A 142 -3.81 -14.77 15.66
N LYS A 143 -4.62 -15.09 14.65
CA LYS A 143 -5.71 -16.09 14.73
C LYS A 143 -6.72 -15.82 15.87
N HIS A 144 -6.89 -14.55 16.23
CA HIS A 144 -7.85 -14.08 17.23
C HIS A 144 -9.26 -13.93 16.65
N TYR A 145 -9.91 -15.06 16.34
CA TYR A 145 -11.19 -15.08 15.62
C TYR A 145 -12.35 -14.37 16.33
N PHE A 146 -12.35 -14.34 17.67
CA PHE A 146 -13.37 -13.60 18.43
C PHE A 146 -13.23 -12.09 18.22
N THR A 147 -12.02 -11.55 18.38
CA THR A 147 -11.73 -10.13 18.12
C THR A 147 -12.03 -9.77 16.67
N LEU A 148 -11.67 -10.64 15.73
CA LEU A 148 -12.02 -10.48 14.32
C LEU A 148 -13.54 -10.30 14.14
N ALA A 149 -14.36 -11.18 14.72
CA ALA A 149 -15.81 -11.10 14.61
C ALA A 149 -16.38 -9.83 15.24
N GLN A 150 -15.87 -9.43 16.41
CA GLN A 150 -16.27 -8.21 17.10
C GLN A 150 -15.96 -6.96 16.25
N GLU A 151 -14.77 -6.89 15.67
CA GLU A 151 -14.35 -5.70 14.92
C GLU A 151 -15.01 -5.61 13.53
N ALA A 152 -15.26 -6.75 12.89
CA ALA A 152 -15.96 -6.83 11.61
C ALA A 152 -17.46 -6.54 11.73
N SER A 153 -18.05 -6.71 12.92
CA SER A 153 -19.46 -6.39 13.16
C SER A 153 -19.74 -4.91 12.85
N ASN A 154 -20.79 -4.67 12.06
CA ASN A 154 -21.26 -3.34 11.64
C ASN A 154 -20.23 -2.51 10.86
N ILE A 155 -19.13 -3.08 10.37
CA ILE A 155 -18.11 -2.31 9.63
C ILE A 155 -18.70 -1.63 8.38
N TRP A 156 -19.69 -2.27 7.73
CA TRP A 156 -20.36 -1.70 6.56
C TRP A 156 -21.19 -0.46 6.90
N ASP A 157 -21.88 -0.44 8.04
CA ASP A 157 -22.62 0.74 8.48
C ASP A 157 -21.69 1.91 8.76
N TYR A 158 -20.51 1.63 9.32
CA TYR A 158 -19.49 2.63 9.56
C TYR A 158 -18.95 3.18 8.23
N LEU A 159 -18.63 2.29 7.27
CA LEU A 159 -18.13 2.69 5.96
C LEU A 159 -19.17 3.48 5.16
N GLU A 160 -20.44 3.08 5.20
CA GLU A 160 -21.51 3.81 4.53
C GLU A 160 -21.71 5.22 5.10
N LYS A 161 -21.62 5.38 6.42
CA LYS A 161 -21.62 6.71 7.06
C LYS A 161 -20.34 7.50 6.75
N ALA A 162 -19.18 6.85 6.76
CA ALA A 162 -17.89 7.47 6.45
C ALA A 162 -17.83 8.02 5.01
N LYS A 163 -18.48 7.34 4.06
CA LYS A 163 -18.55 7.76 2.65
C LYS A 163 -19.18 9.15 2.48
N GLY A 164 -20.13 9.50 3.34
CA GLY A 164 -20.87 10.76 3.27
C GLY A 164 -21.86 10.85 2.10
N VAL A 165 -22.51 12.00 1.99
CA VAL A 165 -23.50 12.31 0.94
C VAL A 165 -22.92 13.25 -0.13
N ASN A 166 -23.59 13.34 -1.29
CA ASN A 166 -23.14 14.17 -2.42
C ASN A 166 -22.74 15.58 -1.98
N GLY A 167 -21.51 15.99 -2.31
CA GLY A 167 -20.90 17.27 -1.93
C GLY A 167 -19.87 17.20 -0.78
N ASN A 168 -19.93 16.16 0.07
CA ASN A 168 -18.97 15.91 1.16
C ASN A 168 -18.53 14.44 1.19
N GLN A 169 -18.25 13.89 0.00
CA GLN A 169 -17.94 12.48 -0.16
C GLN A 169 -16.48 12.20 0.18
N ASN A 170 -16.25 11.31 1.14
CA ASN A 170 -14.91 10.84 1.46
C ASN A 170 -14.54 9.65 0.55
N TYR A 171 -13.71 9.91 -0.46
CA TYR A 171 -13.30 8.87 -1.40
C TYR A 171 -12.27 7.89 -0.83
N ASP A 172 -11.59 8.21 0.27
CA ASP A 172 -10.67 7.29 0.94
C ASP A 172 -11.40 6.08 1.53
N THR A 173 -12.69 6.22 1.87
CA THR A 173 -13.52 5.11 2.34
C THR A 173 -13.59 3.96 1.32
N TYR A 174 -13.52 4.26 0.02
CA TYR A 174 -13.52 3.24 -1.04
C TYR A 174 -12.28 2.35 -1.03
N PHE A 175 -11.17 2.78 -0.41
CA PHE A 175 -10.04 1.90 -0.19
C PHE A 175 -10.42 0.74 0.71
N ILE A 176 -11.01 1.03 1.88
CA ILE A 176 -11.39 0.02 2.87
C ILE A 176 -12.53 -0.87 2.33
N MET A 177 -13.54 -0.27 1.68
CA MET A 177 -14.61 -1.03 1.03
C MET A 177 -14.05 -1.97 -0.05
N GLY A 178 -13.11 -1.45 -0.86
CA GLY A 178 -12.47 -2.19 -1.95
C GLY A 178 -11.65 -3.37 -1.44
N LEU A 179 -10.87 -3.17 -0.37
CA LEU A 179 -10.14 -4.24 0.32
C LEU A 179 -11.08 -5.36 0.78
N LEU A 180 -12.17 -5.00 1.47
CA LEU A 180 -13.14 -5.97 1.96
C LEU A 180 -13.78 -6.72 0.79
N HIS A 181 -14.37 -6.03 -0.19
CA HIS A 181 -15.02 -6.67 -1.34
C HIS A 181 -14.09 -7.56 -2.17
N TYR A 182 -12.81 -7.18 -2.30
CA TYR A 182 -11.84 -7.91 -3.11
C TYR A 182 -11.32 -9.18 -2.40
N HIS A 183 -10.93 -9.06 -1.13
CA HIS A 183 -10.26 -10.15 -0.40
C HIS A 183 -11.22 -11.09 0.34
N LEU A 184 -12.50 -10.72 0.46
CA LEU A 184 -13.55 -11.53 1.10
C LEU A 184 -13.60 -13.00 0.65
N LYS A 185 -13.34 -13.27 -0.64
CA LYS A 185 -13.37 -14.63 -1.20
C LYS A 185 -12.18 -15.50 -0.78
N HIS A 186 -11.04 -14.88 -0.44
CA HIS A 186 -9.80 -15.57 -0.11
C HIS A 186 -9.68 -15.90 1.39
N VAL A 187 -10.51 -15.30 2.25
CA VAL A 187 -10.54 -15.58 3.69
C VAL A 187 -11.61 -16.64 3.98
N SER A 188 -11.20 -17.91 4.00
CA SER A 188 -12.06 -19.01 4.43
C SER A 188 -12.58 -18.75 5.85
N GLY A 189 -13.90 -18.61 6.03
CA GLY A 189 -14.56 -18.42 7.33
C GLY A 189 -15.04 -16.99 7.64
N PHE A 190 -14.66 -15.99 6.85
CA PHE A 190 -15.07 -14.58 7.08
C PHE A 190 -16.56 -14.32 6.81
N ILE A 191 -17.20 -15.15 6.00
CA ILE A 191 -18.59 -14.97 5.53
C ILE A 191 -19.62 -14.99 6.67
N ARG A 192 -19.34 -15.64 7.80
CA ARG A 192 -20.34 -15.90 8.84
C ARG A 192 -20.57 -14.73 9.81
N PHE A 193 -19.66 -13.75 9.89
CA PHE A 193 -19.67 -12.74 10.94
C PHE A 193 -20.11 -11.32 10.50
N LEU A 194 -20.32 -11.09 9.20
CA LEU A 194 -20.85 -9.81 8.68
C LEU A 194 -22.38 -9.69 8.81
N SER A 195 -22.93 -9.90 10.01
CA SER A 195 -24.38 -10.02 10.32
C SER A 195 -25.38 -9.39 9.32
N SER A 196 -26.29 -10.26 8.86
CA SER A 196 -27.73 -10.01 8.59
C SER A 196 -28.18 -9.01 7.53
N ALA A 197 -27.55 -9.03 6.35
CA ALA A 197 -28.28 -8.85 5.11
C ALA A 197 -27.61 -9.70 4.02
N PHE A 198 -28.36 -10.62 3.43
CA PHE A 198 -28.02 -11.16 2.11
C PHE A 198 -27.67 -9.99 1.17
N ILE A 199 -26.70 -10.18 0.26
CA ILE A 199 -26.19 -9.24 -0.79
C ILE A 199 -24.86 -8.51 -0.47
N ILE A 200 -23.89 -9.19 0.15
CA ILE A 200 -22.49 -8.93 -0.23
C ILE A 200 -21.85 -10.26 -0.58
N THR A 201 -22.28 -10.84 -1.71
CA THR A 201 -21.33 -11.59 -2.51
C THR A 201 -20.20 -10.60 -2.80
N GLY A 202 -19.07 -10.73 -2.12
CA GLY A 202 -17.87 -9.93 -2.38
C GLY A 202 -17.56 -10.05 -3.86
N SER A 203 -18.03 -9.07 -4.64
CA SER A 203 -17.81 -9.05 -6.06
C SER A 203 -16.39 -8.54 -6.20
N HIS A 204 -15.47 -9.46 -6.39
CA HIS A 204 -14.08 -9.20 -6.76
C HIS A 204 -13.96 -8.03 -7.76
N LYS A 205 -14.87 -7.97 -8.74
CA LYS A 205 -15.01 -6.85 -9.69
C LYS A 205 -15.38 -5.51 -9.02
N LYS A 206 -16.33 -5.51 -8.07
CA LYS A 206 -16.71 -4.32 -7.28
C LYS A 206 -15.53 -3.83 -6.44
N GLY A 207 -14.82 -4.73 -5.77
CA GLY A 207 -13.62 -4.38 -5.00
C GLY A 207 -12.56 -3.68 -5.86
N LEU A 208 -12.29 -4.19 -7.07
CA LEU A 208 -11.40 -3.53 -8.03
C LEU A 208 -11.92 -2.16 -8.49
N GLN A 209 -13.24 -1.98 -8.64
CA GLN A 209 -13.82 -0.69 -9.02
C GLN A 209 -13.66 0.34 -7.90
N GLU A 210 -13.87 -0.05 -6.65
CA GLU A 210 -13.72 0.81 -5.47
C GLU A 210 -12.25 1.19 -5.25
N LEU A 211 -11.31 0.25 -5.36
CA LEU A 211 -9.87 0.54 -5.31
C LEU A 211 -9.43 1.51 -6.42
N LYS A 212 -9.96 1.35 -7.64
CA LYS A 212 -9.71 2.31 -8.75
C LYS A 212 -10.29 3.68 -8.44
N LEU A 213 -11.44 3.75 -7.79
CA LEU A 213 -12.08 5.00 -7.42
C LEU A 213 -11.25 5.73 -6.35
N ALA A 214 -10.80 5.01 -5.32
CA ALA A 214 -9.89 5.54 -4.30
C ALA A 214 -8.55 6.00 -4.89
N THR A 215 -7.98 5.27 -5.84
CA THR A 215 -6.75 5.69 -6.55
C THR A 215 -6.93 7.00 -7.33
N LYS A 216 -8.14 7.24 -7.89
CA LYS A 216 -8.40 8.43 -8.72
C LYS A 216 -8.83 9.65 -7.93
N LYS A 217 -9.64 9.45 -6.89
CA LYS A 217 -10.35 10.52 -6.16
C LYS A 217 -10.05 10.56 -4.67
N GLY A 218 -9.39 9.53 -4.14
CA GLY A 218 -8.97 9.50 -2.76
C GLY A 218 -8.02 10.64 -2.44
N ASP A 219 -7.92 10.91 -1.16
CA ASP A 219 -7.08 11.93 -0.58
C ASP A 219 -6.01 11.19 0.23
N LEU A 220 -6.21 10.98 1.53
CA LEU A 220 -5.18 10.47 2.45
C LEU A 220 -4.77 9.00 2.17
N LEU A 221 -5.63 8.18 1.57
CA LEU A 221 -5.38 6.76 1.28
C LEU A 221 -5.17 6.49 -0.21
N LYS A 222 -5.05 7.52 -1.05
CA LYS A 222 -4.88 7.40 -2.50
C LYS A 222 -3.69 6.51 -2.87
N GLU A 223 -2.53 6.80 -2.33
CA GLU A 223 -1.28 6.10 -2.63
C GLU A 223 -1.31 4.66 -2.11
N LEU A 224 -2.03 4.43 -1.00
CA LEU A 224 -2.24 3.09 -0.47
C LEU A 224 -3.18 2.26 -1.35
N ALA A 225 -4.25 2.87 -1.86
CA ALA A 225 -5.12 2.24 -2.85
C ALA A 225 -4.37 1.93 -4.15
N GLN A 226 -3.46 2.81 -4.57
CA GLN A 226 -2.61 2.59 -5.74
C GLN A 226 -1.66 1.40 -5.55
N ALA A 227 -0.99 1.32 -4.40
CA ALA A 227 -0.09 0.22 -4.08
C ALA A 227 -0.83 -1.12 -4.02
N GLU A 228 -1.99 -1.13 -3.37
CA GLU A 228 -2.86 -2.31 -3.28
C GLU A 228 -3.39 -2.74 -4.66
N LEU A 229 -3.87 -1.80 -5.47
CA LEU A 229 -4.37 -2.08 -6.82
C LEU A 229 -3.25 -2.63 -7.72
N SER A 230 -2.04 -2.07 -7.62
CA SER A 230 -0.86 -2.58 -8.33
C SER A 230 -0.52 -4.02 -7.90
N SER A 231 -0.51 -4.29 -6.59
CA SER A 231 -0.30 -5.63 -6.04
C SER A 231 -1.35 -6.62 -6.54
N ASN A 232 -2.63 -6.22 -6.54
CA ASN A 232 -3.72 -7.06 -7.00
C ASN A 232 -3.62 -7.39 -8.48
N PHE A 233 -3.29 -6.40 -9.32
CA PHE A 233 -3.06 -6.65 -10.74
C PHE A 233 -1.91 -7.62 -11.01
N LEU A 234 -0.82 -7.54 -10.24
CA LEU A 234 0.33 -8.42 -10.39
C LEU A 234 0.03 -9.85 -9.90
N ASN A 235 -0.43 -9.96 -8.64
CA ASN A 235 -0.39 -11.23 -7.91
C ASN A 235 -1.65 -12.08 -8.11
N PHE A 236 -2.81 -11.45 -8.27
CA PHE A 236 -4.11 -12.12 -8.30
C PHE A 236 -4.77 -12.04 -9.69
N GLU A 237 -4.80 -10.86 -10.31
CA GLU A 237 -5.41 -10.69 -11.65
C GLU A 237 -4.55 -11.23 -12.79
N LYS A 238 -3.24 -11.44 -12.54
CA LYS A 238 -2.23 -11.80 -13.55
C LYS A 238 -2.22 -10.82 -14.75
N GLN A 239 -2.38 -9.53 -14.47
CA GLN A 239 -2.41 -8.43 -15.44
C GLN A 239 -1.28 -7.42 -15.17
N PRO A 240 0.00 -7.84 -15.32
CA PRO A 240 1.16 -6.99 -14.97
C PRO A 240 1.21 -5.69 -15.79
N ALA A 241 0.66 -5.67 -17.01
CA ALA A 241 0.57 -4.47 -17.84
C ALA A 241 -0.26 -3.36 -17.18
N LYS A 242 -1.30 -3.71 -16.41
CA LYS A 242 -2.12 -2.74 -15.66
C LYS A 242 -1.46 -2.29 -14.36
N ALA A 243 -0.60 -3.12 -13.77
CA ALA A 243 0.16 -2.78 -12.57
C ALA A 243 1.29 -1.78 -12.87
N LEU A 244 1.94 -1.92 -14.04
CA LEU A 244 3.12 -1.14 -14.40
C LEU A 244 2.99 0.39 -14.26
N PRO A 245 1.96 1.06 -14.81
CA PRO A 245 1.85 2.52 -14.68
C PRO A 245 1.69 2.96 -13.21
N LEU A 246 0.96 2.19 -12.41
CA LEU A 246 0.76 2.46 -10.99
C LEU A 246 2.08 2.35 -10.22
N ALA A 247 2.86 1.30 -10.47
CA ALA A 247 4.14 1.08 -9.83
C ALA A 247 5.19 2.13 -10.23
N ARG A 248 5.20 2.57 -11.50
CA ARG A 248 6.11 3.63 -11.98
C ARG A 248 5.82 4.97 -11.31
N GLU A 249 4.55 5.33 -11.18
CA GLU A 249 4.16 6.57 -10.50
C GLU A 249 4.54 6.54 -9.01
N LEU A 250 4.26 5.42 -8.31
CA LEU A 250 4.67 5.24 -6.92
C LEU A 250 6.18 5.33 -6.74
N HIS A 251 6.96 4.64 -7.58
CA HIS A 251 8.41 4.70 -7.52
C HIS A 251 8.94 6.12 -7.81
N LYS A 252 8.37 6.82 -8.79
CA LYS A 252 8.76 8.21 -9.12
C LYS A 252 8.51 9.15 -7.94
N ARG A 253 7.40 9.00 -7.23
CA ARG A 253 7.03 9.86 -6.10
C ARG A 253 7.78 9.48 -4.81
N PHE A 254 8.08 8.21 -4.62
CA PHE A 254 8.71 7.67 -3.41
C PHE A 254 9.96 6.86 -3.76
N PRO A 255 11.02 7.53 -4.25
CA PRO A 255 12.21 6.85 -4.77
C PRO A 255 12.99 6.07 -3.72
N ASN A 256 12.87 6.42 -2.43
CA ASN A 256 13.57 5.73 -1.35
C ASN A 256 12.86 4.44 -0.92
N ASN A 257 11.61 4.23 -1.33
CA ASN A 257 10.87 3.04 -0.93
C ASN A 257 11.28 1.82 -1.77
N TYR A 258 12.16 0.99 -1.18
CA TYR A 258 12.63 -0.23 -1.84
C TYR A 258 11.48 -1.18 -2.22
N ASN A 259 10.33 -1.14 -1.53
CA ASN A 259 9.20 -2.01 -1.87
C ASN A 259 8.68 -1.72 -3.29
N PHE A 260 8.70 -0.46 -3.72
CA PHE A 260 8.27 -0.09 -5.07
C PHE A 260 9.30 -0.47 -6.13
N LEU A 261 10.60 -0.46 -5.82
CA LEU A 261 11.63 -1.00 -6.71
C LEU A 261 11.46 -2.51 -6.90
N PHE A 262 11.29 -3.27 -5.81
CA PHE A 262 11.04 -4.71 -5.87
C PHE A 262 9.77 -5.03 -6.67
N ALA A 263 8.68 -4.30 -6.44
CA ALA A 263 7.43 -4.47 -7.18
C ALA A 263 7.60 -4.13 -8.66
N LEU A 264 8.26 -3.02 -8.99
CA LEU A 264 8.48 -2.58 -10.36
C LEU A 264 9.34 -3.58 -11.16
N SER A 265 10.47 -4.02 -10.60
CA SER A 265 11.31 -5.05 -11.23
C SER A 265 10.53 -6.36 -11.41
N SER A 266 9.75 -6.76 -10.39
CA SER A 266 8.88 -7.94 -10.49
C SER A 266 7.83 -7.83 -11.59
N ILE A 267 7.24 -6.65 -11.81
CA ILE A 267 6.25 -6.41 -12.87
C ILE A 267 6.93 -6.46 -14.24
N LEU A 268 8.11 -5.83 -14.39
CA LEU A 268 8.87 -5.83 -15.64
C LEU A 268 9.31 -7.25 -16.03
N ALA A 269 9.70 -8.07 -15.06
CA ALA A 269 10.01 -9.49 -15.29
C ALA A 269 8.80 -10.29 -15.78
N GLU A 270 7.59 -10.05 -15.26
CA GLU A 270 6.36 -10.70 -15.77
C GLU A 270 5.98 -10.20 -17.18
N LEU A 271 6.44 -9.01 -17.57
CA LEU A 271 6.27 -8.43 -18.91
C LEU A 271 7.41 -8.80 -19.87
N GLN A 272 8.33 -9.68 -19.47
CA GLN A 272 9.52 -10.06 -20.23
C GLN A 272 10.45 -8.88 -20.60
N ARG A 273 10.35 -7.77 -19.87
CA ARG A 273 11.24 -6.60 -20.01
C ARG A 273 12.48 -6.80 -19.15
N PHE A 274 13.25 -7.83 -19.49
CA PHE A 274 14.27 -8.37 -18.60
C PHE A 274 15.42 -7.40 -18.33
N GLU A 275 15.88 -6.67 -19.35
CA GLU A 275 16.94 -5.67 -19.19
C GLU A 275 16.55 -4.61 -18.14
N GLU A 276 15.36 -4.01 -18.28
CA GLU A 276 14.85 -3.04 -17.30
C GLU A 276 14.64 -3.66 -15.91
N ALA A 277 14.19 -4.91 -15.83
CA ALA A 277 14.03 -5.61 -14.56
C ALA A 277 15.38 -5.81 -13.86
N SER A 278 16.40 -6.23 -14.62
CA SER A 278 17.78 -6.43 -14.16
C SER A 278 18.47 -5.13 -13.80
N ASP A 279 18.21 -4.03 -14.49
CA ASP A 279 18.74 -2.70 -14.15
C ASP A 279 18.28 -2.26 -12.76
N ILE A 280 16.99 -2.41 -12.49
CA ILE A 280 16.44 -2.12 -11.16
C ILE A 280 17.01 -3.08 -10.12
N ALA A 281 17.16 -4.37 -10.45
CA ALA A 281 17.74 -5.34 -9.52
C ALA A 281 19.19 -4.98 -9.16
N ARG A 282 20.01 -4.56 -10.14
CA ARG A 282 21.38 -4.05 -9.91
C ARG A 282 21.38 -2.81 -9.02
N GLN A 283 20.43 -1.90 -9.20
CA GLN A 283 20.28 -0.74 -8.32
C GLN A 283 19.98 -1.16 -6.88
N ILE A 284 19.06 -2.11 -6.68
CA ILE A 284 18.73 -2.65 -5.35
C ILE A 284 19.97 -3.28 -4.72
N GLU A 285 20.68 -4.16 -5.44
CA GLU A 285 21.88 -4.83 -4.94
C GLU A 285 22.96 -3.83 -4.53
N LYS A 286 23.24 -2.84 -5.38
CA LYS A 286 24.20 -1.77 -5.08
C LYS A 286 23.84 -1.04 -3.79
N ASN A 287 22.57 -0.70 -3.60
CA ASN A 287 22.13 0.01 -2.40
C ASN A 287 22.18 -0.87 -1.14
N ILE A 288 21.89 -2.17 -1.25
CA ILE A 288 22.05 -3.14 -0.16
C ILE A 288 23.53 -3.28 0.22
N GLN A 289 24.43 -3.46 -0.75
CA GLN A 289 25.86 -3.60 -0.52
C GLN A 289 26.48 -2.34 0.11
N ALA A 290 26.01 -1.16 -0.31
CA ALA A 290 26.44 0.11 0.25
C ALA A 290 25.73 0.49 1.55
N CYS A 291 24.77 -0.32 2.02
CA CYS A 291 23.94 -0.05 3.20
C CYS A 291 23.32 1.36 3.21
N VAL A 292 22.89 1.85 2.05
CA VAL A 292 22.27 3.19 1.93
C VAL A 292 20.87 3.11 2.53
N PRO A 293 20.54 3.81 3.63
CA PRO A 293 19.19 3.74 4.20
C PRO A 293 18.13 4.12 3.15
N PRO A 294 16.98 3.42 3.07
CA PRO A 294 16.51 2.33 3.94
C PRO A 294 16.93 0.92 3.49
N PHE A 295 17.91 0.77 2.60
CA PHE A 295 18.43 -0.51 2.15
C PHE A 295 19.40 -1.10 3.18
N VAL A 296 19.12 -2.33 3.59
CA VAL A 296 19.86 -3.03 4.65
C VAL A 296 20.18 -4.48 4.22
N PRO A 297 21.21 -5.13 4.80
CA PRO A 297 21.59 -6.50 4.46
C PRO A 297 20.47 -7.54 4.59
N GLN A 298 19.50 -7.31 5.48
CA GLN A 298 18.33 -8.17 5.69
C GLN A 298 17.43 -8.29 4.44
N LEU A 299 17.58 -7.37 3.47
CA LEU A 299 16.90 -7.43 2.18
C LEU A 299 17.56 -8.38 1.18
N GLN A 300 18.76 -8.90 1.46
CA GLN A 300 19.51 -9.77 0.53
C GLN A 300 18.72 -11.02 0.11
N PRO A 301 17.99 -11.73 1.00
CA PRO A 301 17.17 -12.87 0.59
C PRO A 301 16.04 -12.46 -0.36
N ARG A 302 15.44 -11.28 -0.17
CA ARG A 302 14.41 -10.74 -1.08
C ARG A 302 14.99 -10.39 -2.45
N TYR A 303 16.21 -9.84 -2.49
CA TYR A 303 16.95 -9.65 -3.74
C TYR A 303 17.23 -10.98 -4.43
N ASN A 304 17.69 -11.99 -3.70
CA ASN A 304 17.93 -13.32 -4.26
C ASN A 304 16.64 -13.90 -4.86
N GLN A 305 15.50 -13.78 -4.17
CA GLN A 305 14.21 -14.21 -4.71
C GLN A 305 13.81 -13.44 -5.98
N LEU A 306 14.06 -12.12 -6.04
CA LEU A 306 13.80 -11.30 -7.23
C LEU A 306 14.66 -11.75 -8.42
N MET A 307 15.97 -11.96 -8.21
CA MET A 307 16.87 -12.41 -9.26
C MET A 307 16.51 -13.82 -9.75
N GLY A 308 16.21 -14.73 -8.83
CA GLY A 308 15.68 -16.04 -9.17
C GLY A 308 14.41 -15.95 -10.02
N LYS A 309 13.49 -15.03 -9.68
CA LYS A 309 12.28 -14.77 -10.47
C LYS A 309 12.60 -14.26 -11.88
N ILE A 310 13.52 -13.29 -12.02
CA ILE A 310 13.92 -12.75 -13.34
C ILE A 310 14.46 -13.88 -14.22
N LEU A 311 15.42 -14.65 -13.70
CA LEU A 311 16.04 -15.78 -14.42
C LEU A 311 15.04 -16.89 -14.73
N PHE A 312 14.13 -17.19 -13.79
CA PHE A 312 13.04 -18.15 -14.03
C PHE A 312 12.16 -17.71 -15.21
N ASN A 313 11.79 -16.42 -15.28
CA ASN A 313 10.99 -15.89 -16.38
C ASN A 313 11.77 -15.82 -17.71
N GLN A 314 13.12 -15.80 -17.66
CA GLN A 314 14.01 -15.96 -18.82
C GLN A 314 14.23 -17.42 -19.22
N GLU A 315 13.61 -18.38 -18.51
CA GLU A 315 13.82 -19.83 -18.68
C GLU A 315 15.24 -20.31 -18.31
N GLU A 316 16.04 -19.48 -17.64
CA GLU A 316 17.37 -19.81 -17.12
C GLU A 316 17.27 -20.57 -15.78
N TYR A 317 16.64 -21.75 -15.84
CA TYR A 317 16.22 -22.47 -14.64
C TYR A 317 17.38 -22.86 -13.72
N ASP A 318 18.51 -23.33 -14.26
CA ASP A 318 19.67 -23.73 -13.45
C ASP A 318 20.21 -22.58 -12.62
N ARG A 319 20.37 -21.40 -13.22
CA ARG A 319 20.81 -20.19 -12.50
C ARG A 319 19.75 -19.72 -11.51
N SER A 320 18.47 -19.80 -11.86
CA SER A 320 17.39 -19.41 -10.95
C SER A 320 17.35 -20.24 -9.67
N ILE A 321 17.69 -21.54 -9.73
CA ILE A 321 17.74 -22.43 -8.56
C ILE A 321 18.73 -21.90 -7.52
N GLU A 322 19.93 -21.50 -7.95
CA GLU A 322 20.97 -20.99 -7.05
C GLU A 322 20.47 -19.80 -6.23
N TYR A 323 19.82 -18.84 -6.90
CA TYR A 323 19.24 -17.68 -6.26
C TYR A 323 18.10 -18.04 -5.29
N PHE A 324 17.19 -18.95 -5.67
CA PHE A 324 16.14 -19.39 -4.74
C PHE A 324 16.71 -20.14 -3.54
N GLN A 325 17.71 -21.00 -3.72
CA GLN A 325 18.41 -21.67 -2.61
C GLN A 325 19.12 -20.67 -1.69
N ASN A 326 19.75 -19.64 -2.26
CA ASN A 326 20.35 -18.56 -1.47
C ASN A 326 19.31 -17.76 -0.69
N ALA A 327 18.12 -17.53 -1.24
CA ALA A 327 17.01 -16.89 -0.52
C ALA A 327 16.48 -17.73 0.65
N LEU A 328 16.61 -19.06 0.57
CA LEU A 328 16.16 -20.00 1.61
C LEU A 328 17.12 -20.13 2.80
N LYS A 329 18.37 -19.65 2.68
CA LYS A 329 19.38 -19.72 3.76
C LYS A 329 18.99 -18.89 4.98
N ASP A 330 18.30 -17.77 4.79
CA ASP A 330 17.80 -16.95 5.88
C ASP A 330 16.42 -17.43 6.33
N THR A 331 16.34 -17.92 7.56
CA THR A 331 15.13 -18.47 8.16
C THR A 331 14.37 -17.48 9.04
N SER A 332 14.80 -16.21 9.09
CA SER A 332 14.20 -15.16 9.91
C SER A 332 12.74 -14.90 9.56
N PHE A 333 11.95 -14.49 10.55
CA PHE A 333 10.50 -14.32 10.42
C PHE A 333 10.12 -13.32 9.32
N TYR A 334 10.88 -12.23 9.15
CA TYR A 334 10.63 -11.18 8.16
C TYR A 334 10.83 -11.66 6.71
N ASN A 335 11.53 -12.78 6.52
CA ASN A 335 11.74 -13.42 5.21
C ASN A 335 10.82 -14.62 4.97
N ALA A 336 9.81 -14.87 5.82
CA ALA A 336 8.86 -15.97 5.65
C ALA A 336 8.22 -15.99 4.25
N ARG A 337 7.65 -14.88 3.79
CA ARG A 337 7.03 -14.78 2.45
C ARG A 337 8.04 -14.96 1.30
N VAL A 338 9.28 -14.52 1.50
CA VAL A 338 10.38 -14.72 0.54
C VAL A 338 10.66 -16.21 0.38
N ARG A 339 10.77 -16.95 1.49
CA ARG A 339 10.97 -18.41 1.47
C ARG A 339 9.82 -19.16 0.82
N VAL A 340 8.57 -18.80 1.11
CA VAL A 340 7.40 -19.45 0.47
C VAL A 340 7.48 -19.30 -1.05
N TRP A 341 7.76 -18.09 -1.55
CA TRP A 341 7.91 -17.87 -2.99
C TRP A 341 9.09 -18.63 -3.59
N ALA A 342 10.23 -18.71 -2.89
CA ALA A 342 11.39 -19.48 -3.34
C ALA A 342 11.07 -20.97 -3.46
N PHE A 343 10.43 -21.57 -2.45
CA PHE A 343 9.97 -22.95 -2.51
C PHE A 343 8.98 -23.20 -3.64
N VAL A 344 7.99 -22.32 -3.82
CA VAL A 344 7.02 -22.45 -4.93
C VAL A 344 7.73 -22.43 -6.28
N ARG A 345 8.67 -21.51 -6.50
CA ARG A 345 9.39 -21.43 -7.77
C ARG A 345 10.33 -22.61 -8.00
N LEU A 346 10.99 -23.12 -6.96
CA LEU A 346 11.74 -24.38 -7.05
C LEU A 346 10.84 -25.55 -7.45
N GLY A 347 9.66 -25.66 -6.83
CA GLY A 347 8.67 -26.68 -7.18
C GLY A 347 8.24 -26.57 -8.65
N MET A 348 8.01 -25.36 -9.14
CA MET A 348 7.66 -25.11 -10.54
C MET A 348 8.77 -25.55 -11.50
N ILE A 349 10.04 -25.33 -11.14
CA ILE A 349 11.20 -25.81 -11.94
C ILE A 349 11.25 -27.34 -11.94
N TYR A 350 10.99 -28.00 -10.82
CA TYR A 350 10.95 -29.46 -10.75
C TYR A 350 9.79 -30.05 -11.56
N ASP A 351 8.61 -29.41 -11.57
CA ASP A 351 7.50 -29.80 -12.44
C ASP A 351 7.88 -29.68 -13.93
N ILE A 352 8.54 -28.58 -14.35
CA ILE A 352 9.07 -28.40 -15.71
C ILE A 352 10.02 -29.55 -16.08
N ARG A 353 10.86 -30.00 -15.13
CA ARG A 353 11.80 -31.12 -15.29
C ARG A 353 11.15 -32.50 -15.19
N LYS A 354 9.83 -32.57 -15.02
CA LYS A 354 9.07 -33.82 -14.79
C LYS A 354 9.50 -34.57 -13.53
N GLN A 355 10.09 -33.87 -12.56
CA GLN A 355 10.55 -34.40 -11.27
C GLN A 355 9.46 -34.19 -10.21
N ARG A 356 8.31 -34.86 -10.39
CA ARG A 356 7.09 -34.54 -9.63
C ARG A 356 7.25 -34.66 -8.12
N ASN A 357 7.90 -35.72 -7.63
CA ASN A 357 8.10 -35.93 -6.20
C ASN A 357 8.87 -34.76 -5.55
N MET A 358 9.89 -34.25 -6.24
CA MET A 358 10.67 -33.09 -5.76
C MET A 358 9.86 -31.79 -5.81
N ALA A 359 8.99 -31.65 -6.81
CA ALA A 359 8.08 -30.51 -6.92
C ALA A 359 7.10 -30.46 -5.74
N GLU A 360 6.46 -31.60 -5.43
CA GLU A 360 5.53 -31.73 -4.32
C GLU A 360 6.19 -31.45 -2.98
N GLU A 361 7.39 -31.98 -2.74
CA GLU A 361 8.17 -31.68 -1.54
C GLU A 361 8.38 -30.17 -1.36
N CYS A 362 8.72 -29.45 -2.42
CA CYS A 362 8.87 -28.00 -2.37
C CYS A 362 7.54 -27.30 -2.06
N TYR A 363 6.43 -27.73 -2.66
CA TYR A 363 5.13 -27.13 -2.38
C TYR A 363 4.66 -27.39 -0.95
N TYR A 364 4.90 -28.58 -0.39
CA TYR A 364 4.61 -28.87 1.02
C TYR A 364 5.46 -28.00 1.96
N LYS A 365 6.78 -27.88 1.71
CA LYS A 365 7.64 -26.96 2.46
C LYS A 365 7.15 -25.52 2.42
N ALA A 366 6.63 -25.06 1.28
CA ALA A 366 6.03 -23.73 1.16
C ALA A 366 4.80 -23.53 2.09
N LEU A 367 4.03 -24.58 2.36
CA LEU A 367 2.88 -24.55 3.26
C LEU A 367 3.28 -24.60 4.74
N GLU A 368 4.41 -25.23 5.06
CA GLU A 368 4.95 -25.37 6.42
C GLU A 368 5.60 -24.09 6.96
N VAL A 369 6.10 -23.20 6.09
CA VAL A 369 6.75 -21.94 6.50
C VAL A 369 5.79 -21.06 7.28
N GLU A 370 5.93 -20.97 8.60
CA GLU A 370 5.12 -20.09 9.46
C GLU A 370 5.18 -18.62 9.04
N CYS A 371 4.08 -17.88 9.25
CA CYS A 371 3.91 -16.48 8.85
C CYS A 371 4.10 -16.22 7.33
N GLY A 372 4.00 -17.26 6.51
CA GLY A 372 4.14 -17.23 5.06
C GLY A 372 2.83 -17.06 4.28
N GLU A 373 1.75 -16.62 4.91
CA GLU A 373 0.43 -16.45 4.28
C GLU A 373 0.49 -15.46 3.09
N GLY A 374 -0.29 -15.75 2.05
CA GLY A 374 -0.43 -14.90 0.86
C GLY A 374 -0.59 -15.68 -0.45
N ALA A 375 -0.41 -14.98 -1.57
CA ALA A 375 -0.60 -15.53 -2.92
C ALA A 375 0.28 -16.77 -3.21
N ALA A 376 1.51 -16.80 -2.68
CA ALA A 376 2.43 -17.92 -2.91
C ALA A 376 1.87 -19.26 -2.38
N ARG A 377 1.25 -19.27 -1.19
CA ARG A 377 0.62 -20.50 -0.65
C ARG A 377 -0.61 -20.92 -1.44
N ILE A 378 -1.35 -19.97 -2.03
CA ILE A 378 -2.48 -20.27 -2.92
C ILE A 378 -1.95 -20.99 -4.18
N GLU A 379 -0.87 -20.48 -4.77
CA GLU A 379 -0.20 -21.13 -5.90
C GLU A 379 0.37 -22.51 -5.52
N ALA A 380 1.00 -22.66 -4.35
CA ALA A 380 1.50 -23.95 -3.87
C ALA A 380 0.39 -25.00 -3.80
N LYS A 381 -0.77 -24.66 -3.19
CA LYS A 381 -1.94 -25.54 -3.12
C LYS A 381 -2.47 -25.90 -4.51
N LYS A 382 -2.49 -24.93 -5.43
CA LYS A 382 -2.89 -25.17 -6.83
C LYS A 382 -1.92 -26.16 -7.49
N TYR A 383 -0.61 -26.00 -7.34
CA TYR A 383 0.39 -26.85 -8.00
C TYR A 383 0.55 -28.24 -7.38
N LEU A 384 0.13 -28.42 -6.12
CA LEU A 384 -0.07 -29.75 -5.54
C LEU A 384 -1.19 -30.53 -6.24
N ILE A 385 -2.24 -29.87 -6.72
CA ILE A 385 -3.36 -30.51 -7.43
C ILE A 385 -3.05 -30.69 -8.93
N THR A 386 -2.47 -29.65 -9.55
CA THR A 386 -2.18 -29.65 -10.99
C THR A 386 -0.75 -29.18 -11.20
N PRO A 387 0.17 -30.05 -11.69
CA PRO A 387 1.55 -29.68 -11.93
C PRO A 387 1.69 -28.38 -12.71
N TYR A 388 2.68 -27.57 -12.35
CA TYR A 388 2.97 -26.36 -13.12
C TYR A 388 3.38 -26.72 -14.55
N ALA A 389 2.82 -26.01 -15.51
CA ALA A 389 3.23 -26.03 -16.89
C ALA A 389 3.53 -24.58 -17.34
N PRO A 390 4.65 -24.34 -18.04
CA PRO A 390 4.93 -23.03 -18.59
C PRO A 390 3.85 -22.65 -19.61
N PRO A 391 3.46 -21.37 -19.70
CA PRO A 391 2.50 -20.91 -20.70
C PRO A 391 3.01 -21.22 -22.11
N ALA A 392 2.09 -21.58 -23.01
CA ALA A 392 2.43 -21.83 -24.41
C ALA A 392 3.04 -20.57 -25.05
N LYS A 393 4.13 -20.74 -25.80
CA LYS A 393 4.74 -19.66 -26.59
C LYS A 393 3.80 -19.36 -27.76
N PHE A 394 3.35 -18.11 -27.88
CA PHE A 394 2.55 -17.63 -29.01
C PHE A 394 3.45 -16.97 -30.05
#